data_AF-A0A1I4SLH0-F1
#
_entry.id   AF-A0A1I4SLH0-F1
#
_cell.length_a   1.000
_cell.length_b   1.000
_cell.length_c   1.000
_cell.angle_alpha   90.00
_cell.angle_beta   90.00
_cell.angle_gamma   90.00
#
_symmetry.space_group_name_H-M   'P 1'
#
loop_
_entity.id
_entity.type
_entity.pdbx_description
1 polymer ?
#
loop_
_entity_poly.entity_id
_entity_poly.type
_entity_poly.pdbx_seq_one_letter_code
_entity_poly.pdbx_strand_id
1 'polypeptide(L)'
;MRLLSERVFCNWIVYLLVIGFLMLDAKQGISSQNITTSSERPLISALPDRSRLDTAIVYYSETLGGSREALSGASLMIFNDGYMLVFRPAYMRLAGIYETYLDAATLDQLWHNLTDEKILAFDPMLIQNKIQAIKQPQPTLFSTVDSISDAPTTQIEIYPNRYQATILFEQGDWQAKKSIAWYALRWTAERYPDIVEIRYLLFVQQQLAALMERPDLKKIE
;
A
#
# COMPACT_ATOMS: atom_id res chain seq x y z
N MET A 1 -82.17 6.39 -8.50
CA MET A 1 -81.24 7.45 -8.05
C MET A 1 -80.27 6.84 -7.06
N ARG A 2 -78.98 6.78 -7.41
CA ARG A 2 -77.95 5.95 -6.78
C ARG A 2 -77.27 6.66 -5.60
N LEU A 3 -77.12 5.91 -4.51
CA LEU A 3 -76.32 6.17 -3.32
C LEU A 3 -74.83 5.91 -3.60
N LEU A 4 -73.95 6.83 -3.22
CA LEU A 4 -72.50 6.63 -3.04
C LEU A 4 -72.09 7.49 -1.83
N SER A 5 -72.08 6.96 -0.61
CA SER A 5 -71.05 6.10 0.01
C SER A 5 -69.75 6.86 0.36
N GLU A 6 -69.78 7.50 1.54
CA GLU A 6 -68.67 8.12 2.29
C GLU A 6 -67.58 7.13 2.78
N ARG A 7 -67.22 6.12 1.97
CA ARG A 7 -66.30 5.05 2.39
C ARG A 7 -64.95 5.02 1.66
N VAL A 8 -64.42 6.17 1.25
CA VAL A 8 -63.13 6.21 0.54
C VAL A 8 -62.05 7.02 1.28
N PHE A 9 -62.41 7.87 2.25
CA PHE A 9 -61.41 8.74 2.88
C PHE A 9 -60.64 8.12 4.06
N CYS A 10 -61.11 7.02 4.66
CA CYS A 10 -60.44 6.41 5.82
C CYS A 10 -59.40 5.32 5.49
N ASN A 11 -59.27 4.90 4.23
CA ASN A 11 -58.40 3.77 3.88
C ASN A 11 -57.00 4.14 3.36
N TRP A 12 -56.70 5.44 3.22
CA TRP A 12 -55.36 5.89 2.81
C TRP A 12 -54.39 6.08 3.99
N ILE A 13 -54.90 6.29 5.21
CA ILE A 13 -54.06 6.52 6.40
C ILE A 13 -53.48 5.20 6.94
N VAL A 14 -54.15 4.07 6.73
CA VAL A 14 -53.65 2.75 7.20
C VAL A 14 -52.53 2.21 6.31
N TYR A 15 -52.49 2.57 5.02
CA TYR A 15 -51.42 2.14 4.11
C TYR A 15 -50.08 2.85 4.34
N LEU A 16 -50.07 4.04 4.94
CA LEU A 16 -48.83 4.76 5.28
C LEU A 16 -48.16 4.27 6.57
N LEU A 17 -48.86 3.50 7.41
CA LEU A 17 -48.30 2.95 8.66
C LEU A 17 -47.70 1.54 8.53
N VAL A 18 -47.98 0.81 7.44
CA VAL A 18 -47.41 -0.53 7.20
C VAL A 18 -46.09 -0.47 6.40
N ILE A 19 -45.83 0.60 5.65
CA ILE A 19 -44.52 0.81 4.98
C ILE A 19 -43.47 1.40 5.97
N GLY A 20 -43.91 1.94 7.11
CA GLY A 20 -43.03 2.48 8.16
C GLY A 20 -42.38 1.43 9.07
N PHE A 21 -42.76 0.15 8.97
CA PHE A 21 -42.32 -0.90 9.92
C PHE A 21 -41.46 -2.01 9.30
N LEU A 22 -41.04 -1.87 8.04
CA LEU A 22 -40.04 -2.73 7.38
C LEU A 22 -38.76 -1.97 6.99
N MET A 23 -38.38 -0.99 7.81
CA MET A 23 -37.09 -0.30 7.74
C MET A 23 -36.44 -0.18 9.12
N LEU A 24 -36.68 -1.17 9.98
CA LEU A 24 -36.18 -1.21 11.35
C LEU A 24 -35.50 -2.54 11.69
N ASP A 25 -34.71 -3.09 10.77
CA ASP A 25 -33.75 -4.15 11.12
C ASP A 25 -32.66 -4.23 10.04
N ALA A 26 -31.55 -3.55 10.31
CA ALA A 26 -30.18 -3.81 9.80
C ALA A 26 -29.29 -2.56 9.99
N LYS A 27 -29.33 -1.94 11.17
CA LYS A 27 -28.19 -1.15 11.66
C LYS A 27 -27.53 -1.89 12.82
N GLN A 28 -27.20 -3.17 12.60
CA GLN A 28 -25.94 -3.65 13.14
C GLN A 28 -24.86 -2.99 12.29
N GLY A 29 -24.52 -1.75 12.67
CA GLY A 29 -23.22 -1.21 12.34
C GLY A 29 -22.23 -2.20 12.90
N ILE A 30 -21.68 -3.01 12.00
CA ILE A 30 -20.51 -3.83 12.24
C ILE A 30 -19.56 -2.89 12.95
N SER A 31 -19.37 -3.14 14.24
CA SER A 31 -18.22 -2.63 14.96
C SER A 31 -17.06 -3.18 14.16
N SER A 32 -16.53 -2.36 13.25
CA SER A 32 -15.24 -2.58 12.64
C SER A 32 -14.30 -2.59 13.82
N GLN A 33 -14.12 -3.78 14.39
CA GLN A 33 -12.97 -4.07 15.20
C GLN A 33 -11.81 -3.66 14.30
N ASN A 34 -11.23 -2.52 14.62
CA ASN A 34 -9.89 -2.16 14.24
C ASN A 34 -9.03 -3.30 14.79
N ILE A 35 -8.95 -4.38 14.04
CA ILE A 35 -7.86 -5.32 14.12
C ILE A 35 -6.71 -4.55 13.48
N THR A 36 -6.19 -3.62 14.26
CA THR A 36 -4.80 -3.20 14.15
C THR A 36 -4.03 -4.45 14.56
N THR A 37 -3.92 -5.42 13.65
CA THR A 37 -2.77 -6.33 13.68
C THR A 37 -1.60 -5.39 13.55
N SER A 38 -1.01 -5.06 14.70
CA SER A 38 0.29 -4.45 14.80
C SER A 38 1.25 -5.39 14.08
N SER A 39 1.39 -5.20 12.78
CA SER A 39 2.47 -5.74 11.99
C SER A 39 3.73 -5.09 12.53
N GLU A 40 4.23 -5.66 13.62
CA GLU A 40 5.49 -5.26 14.23
C GLU A 40 6.55 -5.40 13.14
N ARG A 41 7.14 -4.27 12.72
CA ARG A 41 8.12 -4.28 11.65
C ARG A 41 9.32 -5.08 12.15
N PRO A 42 9.69 -6.20 11.51
CA PRO A 42 10.74 -7.08 12.03
C PRO A 42 12.09 -6.37 12.23
N LEU A 43 12.33 -5.29 11.48
CA LEU A 43 13.53 -4.47 11.59
C LEU A 43 13.55 -3.53 12.81
N ILE A 44 12.42 -3.20 13.42
CA ILE A 44 12.38 -2.34 14.60
C ILE A 44 12.99 -3.05 15.82
N SER A 45 12.79 -4.35 15.96
CA SER A 45 13.36 -5.13 17.06
C SER A 45 14.87 -5.37 16.91
N ALA A 46 15.38 -5.35 15.68
CA ALA A 46 16.79 -5.57 15.37
C ALA A 46 17.68 -4.33 15.58
N LEU A 47 17.07 -3.16 15.77
CA LEU A 47 17.81 -1.92 15.96
C LEU A 47 18.43 -1.86 17.36
N PRO A 48 19.75 -1.62 17.49
CA PRO A 48 20.39 -1.46 18.79
C PRO A 48 19.90 -0.21 19.53
N ASP A 49 19.42 0.80 18.79
CA ASP A 49 18.81 2.01 19.33
C ASP A 49 17.57 2.40 18.50
N ARG A 50 16.40 2.45 19.17
CA ARG A 50 15.13 2.83 18.55
C ARG A 50 15.09 4.29 18.12
N SER A 51 15.93 5.16 18.69
CA SER A 51 16.04 6.57 18.28
C SER A 51 16.46 6.72 16.81
N ARG A 52 17.16 5.72 16.26
CA ARG A 52 17.55 5.70 14.84
C ARG A 52 16.35 5.62 13.90
N LEU A 53 15.16 5.22 14.36
CA LEU A 53 13.95 5.26 13.52
C LEU A 53 13.60 6.68 13.06
N ASP A 54 14.00 7.70 13.82
CA ASP A 54 13.82 9.10 13.44
C ASP A 54 14.79 9.55 12.35
N THR A 55 15.81 8.73 12.01
CA THR A 55 16.74 8.98 10.91
C THR A 55 16.51 8.07 9.70
N ALA A 56 15.52 7.17 9.77
CA ALA A 56 15.14 6.33 8.63
C ALA A 56 14.59 7.22 7.50
N ILE A 57 15.12 7.04 6.29
CA ILE A 57 14.74 7.80 5.09
C ILE A 57 13.81 7.00 4.19
N VAL A 58 13.91 5.67 4.22
CA VAL A 58 12.99 4.76 3.54
C VAL A 58 12.82 3.46 4.32
N TYR A 59 11.59 2.95 4.33
CA TYR A 59 11.26 1.60 4.72
C TYR A 59 10.56 0.89 3.55
N TYR A 60 11.00 -0.32 3.25
CA TYR A 60 10.47 -1.16 2.19
C TYR A 60 10.12 -2.53 2.74
N SER A 61 8.98 -3.08 2.33
CA SER A 61 8.60 -4.44 2.65
C SER A 61 7.73 -5.05 1.57
N GLU A 62 7.83 -6.37 1.44
CA GLU A 62 6.85 -7.16 0.70
C GLU A 62 6.01 -7.98 1.68
N THR A 63 4.74 -8.18 1.38
CA THR A 63 3.90 -9.17 2.06
C THR A 63 3.38 -10.16 1.02
N LEU A 64 3.46 -11.45 1.35
CA LEU A 64 3.00 -12.54 0.49
C LEU A 64 1.58 -12.94 0.90
N GLY A 65 0.70 -13.10 -0.09
CA GLY A 65 -0.66 -13.63 0.10
C GLY A 65 -1.76 -12.57 -0.01
N GLY A 66 -2.82 -12.91 -0.74
CA GLY A 66 -3.96 -12.03 -1.03
C GLY A 66 -5.11 -12.06 0.00
N SER A 67 -5.12 -12.94 1.01
CA SER A 67 -6.14 -12.91 2.08
C SER A 67 -5.75 -13.65 3.37
N ARG A 68 -6.32 -13.16 4.49
CA ARG A 68 -6.37 -13.65 5.89
C ARG A 68 -5.09 -13.95 6.68
N GLU A 69 -4.01 -14.43 6.07
CA GLU A 69 -2.73 -14.67 6.77
C GLU A 69 -1.57 -14.27 5.86
N ALA A 70 -1.39 -12.96 5.67
CA ALA A 70 -0.28 -12.45 4.87
C ALA A 70 1.05 -12.79 5.56
N LEU A 71 1.90 -13.57 4.89
CA LEU A 71 3.23 -13.87 5.37
C LEU A 71 4.10 -12.63 5.19
N SER A 72 4.82 -12.24 6.24
CA SER A 72 5.81 -11.18 6.14
C SER A 72 6.89 -11.62 5.14
N GLY A 73 7.08 -10.82 4.09
CA GLY A 73 8.17 -10.96 3.14
C GLY A 73 9.47 -10.39 3.69
N ALA A 74 10.45 -10.26 2.81
CA ALA A 74 11.68 -9.57 3.15
C ALA A 74 11.41 -8.06 3.29
N SER A 75 12.20 -7.39 4.12
CA SER A 75 12.09 -5.94 4.33
C SER A 75 13.45 -5.27 4.43
N LEU A 76 13.46 -3.96 4.22
CA LEU A 76 14.63 -3.11 4.13
C LEU A 76 14.34 -1.78 4.85
N MET A 77 15.32 -1.28 5.58
CA MET A 77 15.31 0.06 6.16
C MET A 77 16.64 0.73 5.88
N ILE A 78 16.61 1.97 5.41
CA ILE A 78 17.79 2.78 5.12
C ILE A 78 17.71 4.07 5.91
N PHE A 79 18.84 4.47 6.50
CA PHE A 79 18.99 5.64 7.33
C PHE A 79 19.74 6.77 6.58
N ASN A 80 19.64 7.99 7.09
CA ASN A 80 20.22 9.18 6.47
C ASN A 80 21.75 9.19 6.40
N ASP A 81 22.43 8.36 7.20
CA ASP A 81 23.87 8.14 7.17
C ASP A 81 24.30 7.02 6.20
N GLY A 82 23.34 6.46 5.45
CA GLY A 82 23.56 5.35 4.53
C GLY A 82 23.60 3.97 5.20
N TYR A 83 23.45 3.89 6.53
CA TYR A 83 23.28 2.60 7.19
C TYR A 83 22.02 1.91 6.66
N MET A 84 22.10 0.59 6.51
CA MET A 84 21.04 -0.20 5.92
C MET A 84 20.85 -1.50 6.70
N LEU A 85 19.59 -1.84 6.98
CA LEU A 85 19.18 -3.11 7.55
C LEU A 85 18.26 -3.87 6.61
N VAL A 86 18.49 -5.17 6.47
CA VAL A 86 17.69 -6.09 5.66
C VAL A 86 17.22 -7.23 6.54
N PHE A 87 15.91 -7.50 6.55
CA PHE A 87 15.33 -8.67 7.20
C PHE A 87 14.85 -9.66 6.15
N ARG A 88 15.25 -10.92 6.32
CA ARG A 88 14.78 -12.05 5.53
C ARG A 88 14.08 -13.06 6.48
N PRO A 89 12.79 -13.37 6.25
CA PRO A 89 12.02 -14.23 7.12
C PRO A 89 12.53 -15.68 7.12
N ALA A 90 12.20 -16.43 8.18
CA ALA A 90 12.72 -17.76 8.48
C ALA A 90 12.52 -18.81 7.36
N TYR A 91 11.48 -18.65 6.53
CA TYR A 91 11.20 -19.56 5.42
C TYR A 91 12.10 -19.33 4.19
N MET A 92 12.91 -18.26 4.15
CA MET A 92 13.85 -17.98 3.07
C MET A 92 15.21 -18.65 3.31
N ARG A 93 15.87 -19.09 2.24
CA ARG A 93 17.18 -19.78 2.29
C ARG A 93 18.27 -18.97 3.02
N LEU A 94 18.21 -17.64 2.94
CA LEU A 94 19.14 -16.73 3.60
C LEU A 94 18.47 -15.96 4.74
N ALA A 95 17.63 -16.64 5.52
CA ALA A 95 16.95 -16.05 6.67
C ALA A 95 17.93 -15.39 7.66
N GLY A 96 17.46 -14.30 8.27
CA GLY A 96 18.21 -13.52 9.24
C GLY A 96 18.14 -12.02 8.98
N ILE A 97 18.84 -11.27 9.83
CA ILE A 97 19.01 -9.83 9.69
C ILE A 97 20.42 -9.55 9.20
N TYR A 98 20.52 -8.63 8.24
CA TYR A 98 21.77 -8.25 7.60
C TYR A 98 21.94 -6.74 7.66
N GLU A 99 23.19 -6.30 7.71
CA GLU A 99 23.55 -4.89 7.67
C GLU A 99 24.59 -4.61 6.58
N THR A 100 24.60 -3.37 6.11
CA THR A 100 25.72 -2.76 5.36
C THR A 100 25.60 -1.23 5.39
N TYR A 101 26.52 -0.55 4.73
CA TYR A 101 26.45 0.88 4.43
C TYR A 101 26.40 1.09 2.92
N LEU A 102 25.50 1.99 2.50
CA LEU A 102 25.50 2.52 1.15
C LEU A 102 26.60 3.58 1.02
N ASP A 103 27.35 3.55 -0.07
CA ASP A 103 28.21 4.68 -0.41
C ASP A 103 27.35 5.91 -0.76
N ALA A 104 27.96 7.10 -0.66
CA ALA A 104 27.25 8.36 -0.85
C ALA A 104 26.59 8.46 -2.24
N ALA A 105 27.26 7.99 -3.30
CA ALA A 105 26.72 8.06 -4.66
C ALA A 105 25.48 7.17 -4.82
N THR A 106 25.50 5.96 -4.26
CA THR A 106 24.34 5.06 -4.23
C THR A 106 23.19 5.66 -3.41
N LEU A 107 23.49 6.27 -2.26
CA LEU A 107 22.49 6.91 -1.40
C LEU A 107 21.83 8.12 -2.09
N ASP A 108 22.63 9.00 -2.70
CA ASP A 108 22.16 10.16 -3.45
C ASP A 108 21.28 9.74 -4.64
N GLN A 109 21.71 8.73 -5.40
CA GLN A 109 20.93 8.22 -6.53
C GLN A 109 19.60 7.61 -6.08
N LEU A 110 19.63 6.80 -5.02
CA LEU A 110 18.41 6.24 -4.43
C LEU A 110 17.47 7.35 -3.97
N TRP A 111 18.01 8.35 -3.27
CA TRP A 111 17.25 9.48 -2.76
C TRP A 111 16.57 10.27 -3.88
N HIS A 112 17.29 10.56 -4.95
CA HIS A 112 16.76 11.25 -6.11
C HIS A 112 15.56 10.50 -6.71
N ASN A 113 15.65 9.17 -6.81
CA ASN A 113 14.56 8.34 -7.34
C ASN A 113 13.36 8.25 -6.40
N LEU A 114 13.59 8.16 -5.08
CA LEU A 114 12.52 8.13 -4.07
C LEU A 114 11.80 9.48 -3.95
N THR A 115 12.49 10.57 -4.25
CA THR A 115 11.95 11.94 -4.18
C THR A 115 11.56 12.52 -5.54
N ASP A 116 11.60 11.73 -6.61
CA ASP A 116 11.01 12.11 -7.90
C ASP A 116 9.49 12.35 -7.72
N GLU A 117 8.99 13.39 -8.39
CA GLU A 117 7.59 13.78 -8.35
C GLU A 117 6.63 12.62 -8.68
N LYS A 118 7.02 11.69 -9.56
CA LYS A 118 6.20 10.51 -9.92
C LYS A 118 5.96 9.58 -8.73
N ILE A 119 6.86 9.56 -7.75
CA ILE A 119 6.72 8.77 -6.52
C ILE A 119 6.00 9.60 -5.46
N LEU A 120 6.45 10.84 -5.22
CA LEU A 120 5.88 11.67 -4.17
C LEU A 120 4.41 12.05 -4.45
N ALA A 121 4.05 12.25 -5.72
CA ALA A 121 2.68 12.48 -6.17
C ALA A 121 1.89 11.19 -6.49
N PHE A 122 2.49 10.00 -6.32
CA PHE A 122 1.82 8.73 -6.63
C PHE A 122 0.50 8.58 -5.86
N ASP A 123 -0.63 8.48 -6.56
CA ASP A 123 -1.94 8.29 -5.94
C ASP A 123 -2.54 6.95 -6.40
N PRO A 124 -2.63 5.95 -5.50
CA PRO A 124 -3.17 4.64 -5.85
C PRO A 124 -4.59 4.70 -6.44
N MET A 125 -5.44 5.63 -5.97
CA MET A 125 -6.80 5.79 -6.46
C MET A 125 -6.83 6.29 -7.91
N LEU A 126 -6.00 7.28 -8.25
CA LEU A 126 -5.92 7.80 -9.62
C LEU A 126 -5.43 6.72 -10.58
N ILE A 127 -4.45 5.93 -10.17
CA ILE A 127 -3.95 4.81 -10.97
C ILE A 127 -5.02 3.73 -11.15
N GLN A 128 -5.74 3.37 -10.09
CA GLN A 128 -6.87 2.44 -10.19
C GLN A 128 -7.93 2.95 -11.17
N ASN A 129 -8.26 4.25 -11.13
CA ASN A 129 -9.20 4.86 -12.07
C ASN A 129 -8.69 4.78 -13.52
N LYS A 130 -7.40 5.05 -13.77
CA LYS A 130 -6.78 4.86 -15.11
C LYS A 130 -6.93 3.41 -15.59
N ILE A 131 -6.63 2.43 -14.72
CA ILE A 131 -6.77 1.00 -15.03
C ILE A 131 -8.23 0.65 -15.34
N GLN A 132 -9.18 1.15 -14.55
CA GLN A 132 -10.61 0.91 -14.80
C GLN A 132 -11.07 1.52 -16.11
N ALA A 133 -10.60 2.72 -16.46
CA ALA A 133 -10.92 3.35 -17.75
C ALA A 133 -10.40 2.52 -18.94
N ILE A 134 -9.23 1.88 -18.81
CA ILE A 134 -8.69 0.95 -19.82
C ILE A 134 -9.52 -0.36 -19.88
N LYS A 135 -10.06 -0.82 -18.74
CA LYS A 135 -10.87 -2.03 -18.64
C LYS A 135 -12.32 -1.87 -19.14
N GLN A 136 -12.88 -0.66 -19.13
CA GLN A 136 -14.23 -0.43 -19.67
C GLN A 136 -14.27 -0.66 -21.18
N PRO A 137 -15.34 -1.28 -21.71
CA PRO A 137 -15.19 -2.32 -22.73
C PRO A 137 -14.94 -1.81 -24.15
N GLN A 138 -13.92 -2.39 -24.79
CA GLN A 138 -14.09 -2.87 -26.17
C GLN A 138 -15.04 -4.08 -26.13
N PRO A 139 -16.06 -4.16 -27.01
CA PRO A 139 -17.00 -5.26 -27.02
C PRO A 139 -16.35 -6.51 -27.62
N THR A 140 -15.71 -7.35 -26.80
CA THR A 140 -15.24 -8.67 -27.22
C THR A 140 -15.52 -9.76 -26.19
N LEU A 141 -16.55 -10.54 -26.53
CA LEU A 141 -16.98 -11.91 -26.22
C LEU A 141 -16.20 -12.88 -25.30
N PHE A 142 -15.03 -12.57 -24.76
CA PHE A 142 -14.31 -13.49 -23.85
C PHE A 142 -13.49 -12.70 -22.83
N SER A 143 -14.12 -12.31 -21.72
CA SER A 143 -13.39 -11.78 -20.56
C SER A 143 -12.86 -12.94 -19.72
N THR A 144 -11.63 -13.38 -20.00
CA THR A 144 -10.90 -14.26 -19.10
C THR A 144 -10.71 -13.53 -17.77
N VAL A 145 -11.22 -14.11 -16.68
CA VAL A 145 -11.00 -13.61 -15.33
C VAL A 145 -9.57 -13.96 -14.95
N ASP A 146 -8.63 -13.06 -15.25
CA ASP A 146 -7.25 -13.18 -14.76
C ASP A 146 -7.23 -12.79 -13.28
N SER A 147 -7.43 -13.77 -12.40
CA SER A 147 -7.20 -13.59 -10.95
C SER A 147 -5.78 -14.03 -10.61
N ILE A 148 -5.05 -13.18 -9.90
CA ILE A 148 -3.73 -13.49 -9.36
C ILE A 148 -3.94 -13.77 -7.88
N SER A 149 -3.83 -15.04 -7.48
CA SER A 149 -4.06 -15.46 -6.09
C SER A 149 -2.88 -15.13 -5.18
N ASP A 150 -1.65 -15.14 -5.70
CA ASP A 150 -0.44 -15.24 -4.88
C ASP A 150 0.58 -14.12 -5.17
N ALA A 151 0.13 -12.96 -5.64
CA ALA A 151 1.04 -11.85 -5.88
C ALA A 151 1.44 -11.15 -4.57
N PRO A 152 2.68 -10.62 -4.49
CA PRO A 152 3.09 -9.83 -3.34
C PRO A 152 2.38 -8.46 -3.32
N THR A 153 2.17 -7.94 -2.12
CA THR A 153 1.92 -6.50 -1.92
C THR A 153 3.24 -5.82 -1.63
N THR A 154 3.59 -4.83 -2.46
CA THR A 154 4.73 -3.95 -2.23
C THR A 154 4.30 -2.80 -1.32
N GLN A 155 5.07 -2.53 -0.27
CA GLN A 155 4.92 -1.34 0.59
C GLN A 155 6.23 -0.56 0.63
N ILE A 156 6.13 0.75 0.39
CA ILE A 156 7.25 1.70 0.45
C ILE A 156 6.80 2.89 1.30
N GLU A 157 7.56 3.20 2.35
CA GLU A 157 7.44 4.41 3.14
C GLU A 157 8.67 5.28 2.96
N ILE A 158 8.48 6.55 2.62
CA ILE A 158 9.54 7.50 2.32
C ILE A 158 9.39 8.67 3.29
N TYR A 159 10.50 9.12 3.86
CA TYR A 159 10.56 10.25 4.77
C TYR A 159 11.31 11.41 4.11
N PRO A 160 10.67 12.16 3.20
CA PRO A 160 11.30 13.03 2.20
C PRO A 160 12.07 14.23 2.76
N ASN A 161 11.98 14.52 4.07
CA ASN A 161 12.68 15.64 4.70
C ASN A 161 13.88 15.19 5.55
N ARG A 162 14.20 13.90 5.60
CA ARG A 162 15.18 13.33 6.55
C ARG A 162 16.61 13.15 6.02
N TYR A 163 16.84 13.44 4.74
CA TYR A 163 18.17 13.35 4.10
C TYR A 163 18.58 14.68 3.45
N GLN A 164 17.93 15.04 2.34
CA GLN A 164 18.07 16.34 1.69
C GLN A 164 16.67 16.92 1.52
N ALA A 165 16.46 18.18 1.91
CA ALA A 165 15.13 18.80 1.86
C ALA A 165 14.54 18.74 0.43
N THR A 166 13.29 18.29 0.31
CA THR A 166 12.57 18.31 -0.97
C THR A 166 11.63 19.51 -1.05
N ILE A 167 11.33 19.97 -2.27
CA ILE A 167 10.46 21.13 -2.52
C ILE A 167 8.97 20.73 -2.41
N LEU A 168 8.65 19.44 -2.56
CA LEU A 168 7.27 18.94 -2.61
C LEU A 168 6.61 18.79 -1.23
N PHE A 169 7.36 18.89 -0.15
CA PHE A 169 6.86 18.83 1.22
C PHE A 169 7.19 20.13 1.95
N GLU A 170 6.42 20.44 2.99
CA GLU A 170 6.69 21.61 3.83
C GLU A 170 8.11 21.52 4.41
N GLN A 171 8.93 22.54 4.13
CA GLN A 171 10.30 22.58 4.64
C GLN A 171 10.28 22.62 6.17
N GLY A 172 11.02 21.71 6.79
CA GLY A 172 11.12 21.62 8.26
C GLY A 172 10.18 20.61 8.91
N ASP A 173 9.21 20.04 8.19
CA ASP A 173 8.45 18.90 8.70
C ASP A 173 9.27 17.60 8.59
N TRP A 174 10.11 17.34 9.58
CA TRP A 174 10.92 16.12 9.66
C TRP A 174 10.08 14.82 9.73
N GLN A 175 8.79 14.93 10.05
CA GLN A 175 7.86 13.81 10.17
C GLN A 175 7.02 13.60 8.90
N ALA A 176 7.20 14.43 7.88
CA ALA A 176 6.61 14.23 6.57
C ALA A 176 6.88 12.81 6.08
N LYS A 177 5.82 12.13 5.62
CA LYS A 177 5.86 10.74 5.20
C LYS A 177 4.98 10.50 3.97
N LYS A 178 5.55 9.85 2.96
CA LYS A 178 4.82 9.27 1.84
C LYS A 178 4.73 7.76 2.06
N SER A 179 3.52 7.19 2.00
CA SER A 179 3.32 5.74 2.02
C SER A 179 2.65 5.29 0.73
N ILE A 180 3.19 4.25 0.11
CA ILE A 180 2.69 3.63 -1.11
C ILE A 180 2.54 2.14 -0.85
N ALA A 181 1.36 1.60 -1.12
CA ALA A 181 1.09 0.18 -1.10
C ALA A 181 0.43 -0.24 -2.42
N TRP A 182 0.94 -1.29 -3.06
CA TRP A 182 0.40 -1.78 -4.32
C TRP A 182 0.47 -3.31 -4.43
N TYR A 183 -0.68 -3.94 -4.67
CA TYR A 183 -0.79 -5.38 -4.89
C TYR A 183 -0.39 -5.75 -6.32
N ALA A 184 0.39 -6.81 -6.49
CA ALA A 184 0.78 -7.33 -7.80
C ALA A 184 1.43 -6.28 -8.71
N LEU A 185 2.36 -5.48 -8.16
CA LEU A 185 3.00 -4.37 -8.86
C LEU A 185 3.64 -4.78 -10.18
N ARG A 186 4.44 -5.86 -10.19
CA ARG A 186 5.09 -6.37 -11.40
C ARG A 186 4.07 -6.71 -12.49
N TRP A 187 3.06 -7.51 -12.15
CA TRP A 187 2.01 -7.87 -13.09
C TRP A 187 1.26 -6.65 -13.61
N THR A 188 0.97 -5.69 -12.73
CA THR A 188 0.27 -4.44 -13.10
C THR A 188 1.10 -3.67 -14.13
N ALA A 189 2.41 -3.53 -13.91
CA ALA A 189 3.30 -2.81 -14.83
C ALA A 189 3.46 -3.52 -16.18
N GLU A 190 3.50 -4.86 -16.18
CA GLU A 190 3.54 -5.67 -17.40
C GLU A 190 2.23 -5.58 -18.19
N ARG A 191 1.09 -5.58 -17.50
CA ARG A 191 -0.24 -5.54 -18.12
C ARG A 191 -0.65 -4.15 -18.60
N TYR A 192 -0.18 -3.10 -17.92
CA TYR A 192 -0.51 -1.71 -18.22
C TYR A 192 0.77 -0.86 -18.43
N PRO A 193 1.57 -1.15 -19.48
CA PRO A 193 2.87 -0.51 -19.70
C PRO A 193 2.79 0.99 -20.01
N ASP A 194 1.60 1.49 -20.38
CA ASP A 194 1.37 2.91 -20.66
C ASP A 194 1.15 3.75 -19.38
N ILE A 195 0.94 3.10 -18.23
CA ILE A 195 0.83 3.78 -16.94
C ILE A 195 2.24 4.04 -16.40
N VAL A 196 2.78 5.21 -16.75
CA VAL A 196 4.15 5.63 -16.41
C VAL A 196 4.41 5.56 -14.90
N GLU A 197 3.45 5.96 -14.07
CA GLU A 197 3.63 5.95 -12.61
C GLU A 197 3.83 4.55 -12.04
N ILE A 198 3.12 3.55 -12.57
CA ILE A 198 3.26 2.15 -12.13
C ILE A 198 4.61 1.57 -12.57
N ARG A 199 5.06 1.89 -13.79
CA ARG A 199 6.38 1.47 -14.26
C ARG A 199 7.50 2.12 -13.43
N TYR A 200 7.33 3.39 -13.10
CA TYR A 200 8.31 4.10 -12.26
C TYR A 200 8.33 3.53 -10.83
N LEU A 201 7.16 3.21 -10.26
CA LEU A 201 7.08 2.52 -8.97
C LEU A 201 7.75 1.14 -9.01
N LEU A 202 7.56 0.36 -10.10
CA LEU A 202 8.25 -0.92 -10.29
C LEU A 202 9.78 -0.72 -10.37
N PHE A 203 10.25 0.30 -11.08
CA PHE A 203 11.68 0.62 -11.16
C PHE A 203 12.28 0.94 -9.78
N VAL A 204 11.58 1.74 -8.96
CA VAL A 204 12.01 2.04 -7.58
C VAL A 204 12.00 0.78 -6.71
N GLN A 205 10.96 -0.06 -6.81
CA GLN A 205 10.88 -1.34 -6.11
C GLN A 205 12.05 -2.26 -6.47
N GLN A 206 12.40 -2.35 -7.76
CA GLN A 206 13.52 -3.17 -8.23
C GLN A 206 14.87 -2.69 -7.69
N GLN A 207 15.07 -1.37 -7.57
CA GLN A 207 16.28 -0.82 -6.94
C GLN A 207 16.35 -1.20 -5.47
N LEU A 208 15.26 -1.06 -4.71
CA LEU A 208 15.20 -1.45 -3.30
C LEU A 208 15.44 -2.96 -3.12
N ALA A 209 14.82 -3.79 -3.97
CA ALA A 209 15.04 -5.23 -3.97
C ALA A 209 16.49 -5.60 -4.29
N ALA A 210 17.14 -4.90 -5.23
CA ALA A 210 18.54 -5.12 -5.56
C ALA A 210 19.48 -4.80 -4.39
N LEU A 211 19.18 -3.78 -3.58
CA LEU A 211 19.94 -3.48 -2.35
C LEU A 211 19.89 -4.62 -1.35
N MET A 212 18.77 -5.35 -1.29
CA MET A 212 18.60 -6.51 -0.40
C MET A 212 19.34 -7.76 -0.88
N GLU A 213 19.88 -7.76 -2.09
CA GLU A 213 20.64 -8.87 -2.69
C GLU A 213 22.13 -8.55 -2.84
N ARG A 214 22.61 -7.44 -2.25
CA ARG A 214 24.02 -7.05 -2.37
C ARG A 214 24.96 -8.09 -1.73
N PRO A 215 26.14 -8.32 -2.34
CA PRO A 215 27.10 -9.31 -1.84
C PRO A 215 27.86 -8.87 -0.58
N ASP A 216 27.85 -7.58 -0.24
CA ASP A 216 28.53 -7.02 0.93
C ASP A 216 27.68 -7.02 2.21
N LEU A 217 26.45 -7.55 2.14
CA LEU A 217 25.58 -7.73 3.29
C LEU A 217 26.20 -8.67 4.33
N LYS A 218 26.30 -8.19 5.57
CA LYS A 218 26.81 -8.97 6.71
C LYS A 218 25.67 -9.40 7.60
N LYS A 219 25.55 -10.70 7.85
CA LYS A 219 24.55 -11.24 8.76
C LYS A 219 24.90 -10.85 10.21
N ILE A 220 23.93 -10.33 10.95
CA ILE A 220 24.06 -9.95 12.37
C ILE A 220 23.17 -10.79 13.30
N GLU A 221 22.13 -11.43 12.77
CA GLU A 221 21.25 -12.36 13.48
C GLU A 221 20.72 -13.45 12.54
#